data_AF-A0A5T1UTD8-F1
#
_entry.id   AF-A0A5T1UTD8-F1
#
_cell.length_a   1.000
_cell.length_b   1.000
_cell.length_c   1.000
_cell.angle_alpha   90.00
_cell.angle_beta   90.00
_cell.angle_gamma   90.00
#
_symmetry.space_group_name_H-M   'P 1'
#
loop_
_entity.id
_entity.type
_entity.pdbx_description
1 polymer ?
#
loop_
_entity_poly.entity_id
_entity_poly.type
_entity_poly.pdbx_seq_one_letter_code
_entity_poly.pdbx_strand_id
1 'polypeptide(L)'
;MNNLTSYSFFKLIKKLEKDYGRKNIFLRTNKSLKHPNKDIEKIIFSEHEQSIIELFINFMGLHGVSSQLPSFMLDKLSRNEDGDQGW
;
A
#
# COMPACT_ATOMS: atom_id res chain seq x y z
N MET A 1 9.51 5.54 19.82
CA MET A 1 9.32 5.08 18.42
C MET A 1 8.14 5.83 17.82
N ASN A 2 8.36 6.62 16.77
CA ASN A 2 7.31 7.40 16.13
C ASN A 2 6.29 6.46 15.48
N ASN A 3 5.01 6.64 15.77
CA ASN A 3 3.94 5.81 15.24
C ASN A 3 3.76 6.08 13.74
N LEU A 4 4.53 5.37 12.90
CA LEU A 4 4.58 5.54 11.45
C LEU A 4 3.21 5.27 10.77
N THR A 5 2.27 4.65 11.48
CA THR A 5 0.92 4.34 11.00
C THR A 5 -0.05 5.53 11.03
N SER A 6 0.31 6.66 11.66
CA SER A 6 -0.51 7.88 11.67
C SER A 6 -0.18 8.84 10.50
N TYR A 7 0.82 8.53 9.69
CA TYR A 7 1.19 9.37 8.56
C TYR A 7 0.30 9.07 7.35
N SER A 8 -0.16 10.11 6.65
CA SER A 8 -0.67 9.96 5.28
C SER A 8 0.42 9.41 4.37
N PHE A 9 0.09 8.60 3.37
CA PHE A 9 1.03 8.01 2.41
C PHE A 9 2.10 9.00 1.90
N PHE A 10 1.68 10.16 1.39
CA PHE A 10 2.62 11.15 0.84
C PHE A 10 3.60 11.73 1.89
N LYS A 11 3.14 11.94 3.13
CA LYS A 11 4.02 12.40 4.22
C LYS A 11 5.03 11.33 4.62
N LEU A 12 4.59 10.06 4.65
CA LEU A 12 5.47 8.94 4.96
C LEU A 12 6.55 8.78 3.88
N ILE A 13 6.16 8.77 2.61
CA ILE A 13 7.10 8.61 1.49
C ILE A 13 8.16 9.70 1.49
N LYS A 14 7.76 10.98 1.62
CA LYS A 14 8.73 12.09 1.68
C LYS A 14 9.73 11.94 2.83
N LYS A 15 9.27 11.43 3.98
CA LYS A 15 10.14 11.20 5.13
C LYS A 15 11.12 10.06 4.87
N LEU A 16 10.63 8.92 4.38
CA LEU A 16 11.46 7.77 4.07
C LEU A 16 12.49 8.09 2.97
N GLU A 17 12.09 8.84 1.94
CA GLU A 17 13.00 9.28 0.87
C GLU A 17 14.14 10.15 1.41
N LYS A 18 13.86 11.00 2.39
CA LYS A 18 14.87 11.83 3.06
C LYS A 18 15.81 10.98 3.93
N ASP A 19 15.27 10.04 4.68
CA ASP A 19 16.00 9.30 5.71
C ASP A 19 16.82 8.14 5.12
N TYR A 20 16.34 7.48 4.05
CA TYR A 20 16.90 6.23 3.51
C TYR A 20 17.28 6.30 2.03
N GLY A 21 16.86 7.35 1.32
CA GLY A 21 17.06 7.50 -0.11
C GLY A 21 16.07 6.69 -0.95
N ARG A 22 15.60 7.30 -2.04
CA ARG A 22 14.55 6.74 -2.92
C ARG A 22 14.88 5.36 -3.49
N LYS A 23 16.15 5.05 -3.74
CA LYS A 23 16.60 3.78 -4.32
C LYS A 23 16.34 2.57 -3.43
N ASN A 24 16.16 2.81 -2.12
CA ASN A 24 16.00 1.75 -1.14
C ASN A 24 14.54 1.55 -0.70
N ILE A 25 13.60 2.26 -1.34
CA ILE A 25 12.18 2.21 -1.00
C ILE A 25 11.42 1.47 -2.09
N PHE A 26 10.80 0.36 -1.71
CA PHE A 26 9.99 -0.47 -2.60
C PHE A 26 8.52 -0.37 -2.22
N LEU A 27 7.69 0.00 -3.20
CA LEU A 27 6.24 0.05 -3.05
C LEU A 27 5.64 -1.28 -3.50
N ARG A 28 4.89 -1.94 -2.62
CA ARG A 28 4.16 -3.16 -2.93
C ARG A 28 2.67 -2.93 -2.74
N THR A 29 1.87 -3.31 -3.73
CA THR A 29 0.42 -3.27 -3.62
C THR A 29 -0.08 -4.49 -2.85
N ASN A 30 -1.00 -4.31 -1.90
CA ASN A 30 -1.68 -5.45 -1.29
C ASN A 30 -2.56 -6.16 -2.33
N LYS A 31 -2.25 -7.42 -2.65
CA LYS A 31 -2.97 -8.20 -3.66
C LYS A 31 -4.32 -8.71 -3.16
N SER A 32 -4.51 -8.83 -1.85
CA SER A 32 -5.68 -9.47 -1.28
C SER A 32 -6.94 -8.61 -1.38
N LEU A 33 -6.81 -7.28 -1.44
CA LEU A 33 -7.87 -6.27 -1.62
C LEU A 33 -9.17 -6.47 -0.83
N LYS A 34 -9.21 -7.39 0.15
CA LYS A 34 -10.44 -7.87 0.78
C LYS A 34 -11.30 -6.71 1.28
N HIS A 35 -10.77 -5.90 2.20
CA HIS A 35 -11.38 -4.63 2.64
C HIS A 35 -10.31 -3.67 3.19
N PRO A 36 -9.56 -2.98 2.31
CA PRO A 36 -8.54 -2.03 2.76
C PRO A 36 -9.18 -0.84 3.50
N ASN A 37 -8.92 -0.71 4.80
CA ASN A 37 -9.45 0.38 5.64
C ASN A 37 -8.45 1.52 5.86
N LYS A 38 -7.22 1.37 5.36
CA LYS A 38 -6.12 2.35 5.45
C LYS A 38 -5.31 2.31 4.17
N ASP A 39 -4.60 3.39 3.87
CA ASP A 39 -3.75 3.45 2.68
C ASP A 39 -2.43 2.67 2.84
N ILE A 40 -1.86 2.72 4.05
CA ILE A 40 -0.64 2.02 4.43
C ILE A 40 -1.04 0.82 5.28
N GLU A 41 -0.73 -0.37 4.78
CA GLU A 41 -0.98 -1.64 5.48
C GLU A 41 0.18 -2.00 6.41
N LYS A 42 1.40 -1.94 5.88
CA LYS A 42 2.59 -2.39 6.59
C LYS A 42 3.84 -1.70 6.07
N ILE A 43 4.79 -1.51 6.97
CA ILE A 43 6.17 -1.13 6.66
C ILE A 43 7.06 -2.29 7.11
N ILE A 44 7.93 -2.77 6.23
CA ILE A 44 8.96 -3.77 6.55
C ILE A 44 10.31 -3.11 6.36
N PHE A 45 11.14 -3.16 7.40
CA PHE A 45 12.54 -2.77 7.34
C PHE A 45 13.35 -4.06 7.21
N SER A 46 14.24 -4.13 6.21
CA SER A 46 15.12 -5.29 6.06
C SER A 46 16.13 -5.32 7.22
N GLU A 47 16.21 -6.44 7.92
CA GLU A 47 17.15 -6.63 9.04
C GLU A 47 18.59 -6.81 8.53
N HIS A 48 18.77 -7.36 7.33
CA HIS A 48 20.08 -7.67 6.74
C HIS A 48 20.68 -6.50 5.95
N GLU A 49 19.84 -5.67 5.36
CA GLU A 49 20.25 -4.45 4.67
C GLU A 49 19.54 -3.27 5.33
N GLN A 50 20.17 -2.65 6.33
CA GLN A 50 19.64 -1.57 7.17
C GLN A 50 19.07 -0.34 6.42
N SER A 51 19.11 -0.36 5.10
CA SER A 51 18.64 0.70 4.21
C SER A 51 17.38 0.34 3.42
N ILE A 52 17.02 -0.95 3.25
CA ILE A 52 15.86 -1.34 2.42
C ILE A 52 14.56 -1.25 3.22
N ILE A 53 13.58 -0.56 2.63
CA ILE A 53 12.23 -0.41 3.15
C ILE A 53 11.23 -0.93 2.12
N GLU A 54 10.37 -1.85 2.54
CA GLU A 54 9.21 -2.25 1.78
C GLU A 54 7.93 -1.65 2.39
N LEU A 55 7.21 -0.88 1.59
CA LEU A 55 5.94 -0.27 1.98
C LEU A 55 4.78 -0.98 1.27
N PHE A 56 3.92 -1.62 2.05
CA PHE A 56 2.69 -2.24 1.56
C PHE A 56 1.57 -1.22 1.58
N ILE A 57 1.01 -0.93 0.41
CA ILE A 57 0.00 0.10 0.19
C ILE A 57 -1.19 -0.44 -0.60
N ASN A 58 -2.35 0.17 -0.39
CA ASN A 58 -3.57 -0.18 -1.14
C ASN A 58 -3.76 0.75 -2.32
N PHE A 59 -4.04 2.03 -2.06
CA PHE A 59 -4.46 2.97 -3.08
C PHE A 59 -3.40 4.02 -3.40
N MET A 60 -2.18 3.89 -2.85
CA MET A 60 -1.09 4.85 -3.05
C MET A 60 -1.45 6.31 -2.70
N GLY A 61 -2.39 6.54 -1.76
CA GLY A 61 -2.86 7.91 -1.50
C GLY A 61 -3.96 8.39 -2.44
N LEU A 62 -4.45 7.56 -3.37
CA LEU A 62 -5.46 7.92 -4.37
C LEU A 62 -6.90 7.68 -3.91
N HIS A 63 -7.11 6.95 -2.81
CA HIS A 63 -8.45 6.67 -2.29
C HIS A 63 -8.76 7.53 -1.08
N GLY A 64 -9.50 8.61 -1.32
CA GLY A 64 -10.12 9.41 -0.26
C GLY A 64 -11.44 8.79 0.18
N VAL A 65 -11.93 9.20 1.36
CA VAL A 65 -13.24 8.78 1.90
C VAL A 65 -14.44 9.07 0.97
N SER A 66 -14.24 9.88 -0.07
CA SER A 66 -15.24 10.26 -1.08
C SER A 66 -14.96 9.73 -2.49
N SER A 67 -13.83 9.06 -2.73
CA SER A 67 -13.51 8.56 -4.08
C SER A 67 -14.11 7.17 -4.27
N GLN A 68 -14.83 6.97 -5.37
CA GLN A 68 -15.24 5.63 -5.79
C GLN A 68 -13.99 4.76 -6.01
N LEU A 69 -14.09 3.48 -5.64
CA LEU A 69 -13.03 2.51 -5.91
C LEU A 69 -12.75 2.50 -7.43
N PRO A 70 -11.48 2.57 -7.88
CA PRO A 70 -11.18 2.55 -9.31
C PRO A 70 -11.78 1.32 -10.01
N SER A 71 -12.30 1.49 -11.23
CA SER A 71 -13.01 0.43 -11.96
C SER A 71 -12.22 -0.86 -12.12
N PHE A 72 -10.89 -0.78 -12.28
CA PHE A 72 -10.02 -1.97 -12.37
C PHE A 72 -9.98 -2.78 -11.06
N MET A 73 -10.16 -2.12 -9.91
CA MET A 73 -10.22 -2.80 -8.62
C MET A 73 -11.58 -3.42 -8.37
N LEU A 74 -12.66 -2.77 -8.83
CA LEU A 74 -14.00 -3.36 -8.82
C LEU A 74 -14.04 -4.64 -9.69
N ASP A 75 -13.47 -4.59 -10.90
CA ASP A 75 -13.37 -5.75 -11.79
C ASP A 75 -12.53 -6.88 -11.15
N LYS A 76 -11.41 -6.55 -10.50
CA LYS A 76 -10.58 -7.54 -9.79
C LYS A 76 -11.27 -8.15 -8.57
N LEU A 77 -12.05 -7.37 -7.82
CA LEU A 77 -12.84 -7.87 -6.70
C LEU A 77 -13.95 -8.80 -7.19
N SER A 78 -14.68 -8.40 -8.24
CA SER A 78 -15.70 -9.23 -8.88
C SER A 78 -15.15 -10.61 -9.26
N ARG A 79 -13.98 -10.66 -9.92
CA ARG A 79 -13.36 -11.93 -10.36
C ARG A 79 -12.86 -12.80 -9.21
N ASN A 80 -12.47 -12.20 -8.08
CA ASN A 80 -11.99 -12.94 -6.92
C ASN A 80 -13.14 -13.57 -6.10
N GLU A 81 -14.34 -13.02 -6.17
CA GLU A 81 -15.54 -13.55 -5.49
C GLU A 81 -16.20 -14.69 -6.27
N ASP A 82 -16.00 -14.73 -7.60
CA ASP A 82 -16.58 -15.76 -8.48
C ASP A 82 -15.91 -17.15 -8.35
N GLY A 83 -14.88 -17.32 -7.52
CA GLY A 83 -14.31 -18.64 -7.20
C GLY A 83 -13.87 -19.45 -8.44
N ASP A 84 -13.34 -18.78 -9.46
CA ASP A 84 -12.97 -19.39 -10.76
C ASP A 84 -14.16 -19.97 -11.56
N GLN A 85 -15.41 -19.59 -11.24
CA GLN A 85 -16.62 -20.01 -11.96
C GLN A 85 -17.11 -18.99 -13.01
N GLY A 86 -16.27 -18.01 -13.35
CA GLY A 86 -16.55 -17.04 -14.40
C GLY A 86 -16.20 -17.57 -15.79
N TRP A 87 -17.07 -18.45 -16.33
CA TRP A 87 -17.09 -19.04 -17.68
C TRP A 87 -15.84 -19.82 -18.16
#